data_AF-A0A916LFC0-F1
#
_entry.id   AF-A0A916LFC0-F1
#
_cell.length_a   1.000
_cell.length_b   1.000
_cell.length_c   1.000
_cell.angle_alpha   90.00
_cell.angle_beta   90.00
_cell.angle_gamma   90.00
#
_symmetry.space_group_name_H-M   'P 1'
#
loop_
_entity.id
_entity.type
_entity.pdbx_description
1 polymer ?
#
loop_
_entity_poly.entity_id
_entity_poly.type
_entity_poly.pdbx_seq_one_letter_code
_entity_poly.pdbx_strand_id
1 'polypeptide(L)'
;MSTATGPEGLPSVFVYDGYPGGAGFAERGFRRARTWLGATAEAIEACECPSGCPSCVQSPKCGNGNDPLDKAGAVRVLRLVLAELSEESP
;
A
#
# COMPACT_ATOMS: atom_id res chain seq x y z
N MET A 1 1.85 12.82 -1.11
CA MET A 1 3.15 13.26 -0.56
C MET A 1 3.63 12.14 0.35
N SER A 2 4.75 11.48 0.08
CA SER A 2 5.31 10.49 1.01
C SER A 2 6.11 11.22 2.08
N THR A 3 5.69 11.09 3.34
CA THR A 3 6.51 11.44 4.50
C THR A 3 6.92 10.15 5.19
N ALA A 4 8.18 10.06 5.62
CA ALA A 4 8.68 8.87 6.30
C ALA A 4 8.01 8.67 7.68
N THR A 5 7.54 9.76 8.29
CA THR A 5 6.85 9.78 9.58
C THR A 5 5.39 10.20 9.38
N GLY A 6 4.48 9.37 9.88
CA GLY A 6 3.08 9.69 10.03
C GLY A 6 2.80 10.45 11.33
N PRO A 7 1.52 10.75 11.60
CA PRO A 7 1.08 11.17 12.93
C PRO A 7 1.61 10.18 13.98
N GLU A 8 2.02 10.68 15.14
CA GLU A 8 2.58 9.88 16.25
C GLU A 8 3.96 9.26 15.97
N GLY A 9 4.60 9.56 14.83
CA GLY A 9 5.96 9.11 14.53
C GLY A 9 6.04 7.67 14.01
N LEU A 10 4.91 7.03 13.78
CA LEU A 10 4.83 5.69 13.18
C LEU A 10 4.79 5.78 11.64
N PRO A 11 5.26 4.76 10.92
CA PRO A 11 5.01 4.65 9.48
C PRO A 11 3.51 4.58 9.22
N SER A 12 2.98 5.45 8.35
CA SER A 12 1.55 5.52 8.06
C SER A 12 1.29 5.74 6.58
N VAL A 13 0.28 5.06 6.05
CA VAL A 13 -0.21 5.24 4.68
C VAL A 13 -1.66 5.74 4.75
N PHE A 14 -1.93 6.84 4.06
CA PHE A 14 -3.26 7.45 3.99
C PHE A 14 -3.85 7.28 2.60
N VAL A 15 -5.11 6.83 2.55
CA VAL A 15 -5.91 6.76 1.33
C VAL A 15 -7.13 7.66 1.53
N TYR A 16 -7.33 8.62 0.62
CA TYR A 16 -8.42 9.58 0.68
C TYR A 16 -8.99 9.85 -0.71
N ASP A 17 -10.24 10.29 -0.76
CA ASP A 17 -10.88 10.69 -2.00
C ASP A 17 -10.36 12.06 -2.44
N GLY A 18 -9.87 12.17 -3.68
CA GLY A 18 -9.45 13.44 -4.26
C GLY A 18 -10.62 14.38 -4.63
N TYR A 19 -11.86 13.89 -4.57
CA TYR A 19 -13.06 14.66 -4.89
C TYR A 19 -13.52 15.50 -3.68
N PRO A 20 -13.79 16.82 -3.85
CA PRO A 20 -14.30 17.66 -2.76
C PRO A 20 -15.59 17.10 -2.14
N GLY A 21 -15.61 16.94 -0.82
CA GLY A 21 -16.73 16.34 -0.09
C GLY A 21 -16.73 14.81 -0.04
N GLY A 22 -15.80 14.15 -0.71
CA GLY A 22 -15.67 12.69 -0.74
C GLY A 22 -16.58 12.03 -1.78
N ALA A 23 -16.10 10.93 -2.35
CA ALA A 23 -16.84 10.10 -3.30
C ALA A 23 -17.18 8.70 -2.72
N GLY A 24 -16.69 8.39 -1.52
CA GLY A 24 -16.91 7.14 -0.81
C GLY A 24 -15.94 6.00 -1.19
N PHE A 25 -14.90 6.26 -2.00
CA PHE A 25 -13.98 5.21 -2.40
C PHE A 25 -13.06 4.79 -1.26
N ALA A 26 -12.51 5.76 -0.52
CA ALA A 26 -11.67 5.50 0.64
C ALA A 26 -12.45 4.73 1.74
N GLU A 27 -13.70 5.12 2.02
CA GLU A 27 -14.55 4.43 3.01
C GLU A 27 -14.83 2.97 2.59
N ARG A 28 -15.21 2.75 1.33
CA ARG A 28 -15.44 1.40 0.80
C ARG A 28 -14.15 0.58 0.82
N GLY A 29 -13.02 1.20 0.47
CA GLY A 29 -11.70 0.58 0.50
C GLY A 29 -11.30 0.14 1.90
N PHE A 30 -11.56 0.97 2.91
CA PHE A 30 -11.32 0.63 4.32
C PHE A 30 -12.11 -0.62 4.75
N ARG A 31 -13.41 -0.68 4.44
CA ARG A 31 -14.24 -1.88 4.71
C ARG A 31 -13.78 -3.14 3.96
N ARG A 32 -12.99 -2.99 2.90
CA ARG A 32 -12.46 -4.08 2.08
C ARG A 32 -10.94 -4.19 2.13
N ALA A 33 -10.30 -3.59 3.14
CA ALA A 33 -8.86 -3.42 3.20
C ALA A 33 -8.11 -4.75 3.03
N ARG A 34 -8.51 -5.80 3.75
CA ARG A 34 -7.92 -7.14 3.63
C ARG A 34 -7.94 -7.67 2.20
N THR A 35 -9.07 -7.53 1.49
CA THR A 35 -9.19 -7.98 0.10
C THR A 35 -8.28 -7.18 -0.83
N TRP A 36 -8.25 -5.86 -0.69
CA TRP A 36 -7.45 -5.00 -1.57
C TRP A 36 -5.95 -5.16 -1.33
N LEU A 37 -5.52 -5.23 -0.08
CA LEU A 37 -4.12 -5.47 0.28
C LEU A 37 -3.67 -6.87 -0.13
N GLY A 38 -4.54 -7.88 -0.01
CA GLY A 38 -4.30 -9.23 -0.50
C GLY A 38 -4.06 -9.26 -2.00
N ALA A 39 -4.98 -8.68 -2.77
CA ALA A 39 -4.84 -8.57 -4.23
C ALA A 39 -3.59 -7.78 -4.65
N THR A 40 -3.21 -6.75 -3.87
CA THR A 40 -1.99 -5.97 -4.12
C THR A 40 -0.74 -6.82 -3.90
N ALA A 41 -0.69 -7.60 -2.82
CA ALA A 41 0.43 -8.52 -2.56
C ALA A 41 0.57 -9.56 -3.68
N GLU A 42 -0.54 -10.18 -4.08
CA GLU A 42 -0.59 -11.15 -5.18
C GLU A 42 -0.11 -10.54 -6.50
N ALA A 43 -0.54 -9.32 -6.84
CA ALA A 43 -0.10 -8.64 -8.06
C ALA A 43 1.41 -8.33 -8.06
N ILE A 44 1.97 -7.93 -6.91
CA ILE A 44 3.41 -7.67 -6.79
C ILE A 44 4.20 -8.98 -6.88
N GLU A 45 3.75 -10.04 -6.22
CA GLU A 45 4.38 -11.36 -6.25
C GLU A 45 4.36 -11.98 -7.66
N ALA A 46 3.24 -11.84 -8.39
CA ALA A 46 3.10 -12.36 -9.75
C ALA A 46 3.94 -11.61 -10.79
N CYS A 47 4.40 -10.39 -10.50
CA CYS A 47 5.24 -9.63 -11.42
C CYS A 47 6.61 -10.32 -11.57
N GLU A 48 7.08 -10.57 -12.80
CA GLU A 48 8.33 -11.28 -13.06
C GLU A 48 9.60 -10.41 -12.92
N CYS A 49 9.46 -9.11 -12.58
CA CYS A 49 10.62 -8.23 -12.40
C CYS A 49 11.45 -8.59 -11.15
N PRO A 50 12.78 -8.38 -11.18
CA PRO A 50 13.66 -8.81 -10.09
C PRO A 50 13.59 -7.93 -8.84
N SER A 51 13.51 -6.60 -9.01
CA SER A 51 13.66 -5.63 -7.91
C SER A 51 12.52 -4.62 -7.80
N GLY A 52 11.71 -4.48 -8.85
CA GLY A 52 10.60 -3.55 -8.93
C GLY A 52 10.53 -2.85 -10.28
N CYS A 53 9.31 -2.55 -10.75
CA CYS A 53 9.07 -1.93 -12.05
C CYS A 53 7.79 -1.06 -12.04
N PRO A 54 7.50 -0.30 -13.12
CA PRO A 54 6.28 0.49 -13.27
C PRO A 54 4.97 -0.29 -13.06
N SER A 55 4.99 -1.61 -13.27
CA SER A 55 3.80 -2.46 -13.16
C SER A 55 3.55 -3.00 -11.75
N CYS A 56 4.47 -2.83 -10.78
CA CYS A 56 4.29 -3.39 -9.44
C CYS A 56 4.51 -2.40 -8.30
N VAL A 57 5.73 -1.89 -8.09
CA VAL A 57 6.08 -1.12 -6.88
C VAL A 57 6.58 0.29 -7.18
N GLN A 58 6.73 0.68 -8.45
CA GLN A 58 7.05 2.06 -8.78
C GLN A 58 5.79 2.93 -8.85
N SER A 59 5.90 4.16 -8.38
CA SER A 59 4.88 5.18 -8.53
C SER A 59 5.38 6.31 -9.44
N PRO A 60 4.59 6.74 -10.45
CA PRO A 60 4.92 7.91 -11.27
C PRO A 60 4.80 9.23 -10.46
N LYS A 61 4.30 9.16 -9.22
CA LYS A 61 4.18 10.29 -8.29
C LYS A 61 5.19 10.22 -7.14
N CYS A 62 6.18 9.34 -7.21
CA CYS A 62 7.20 9.20 -6.17
C CYS A 62 8.13 10.43 -6.16
N GLY A 63 8.18 11.15 -5.03
CA GLY A 63 8.97 12.37 -4.92
C GLY A 63 10.49 12.16 -4.85
N ASN A 64 10.95 10.95 -4.52
CA ASN A 64 12.37 10.60 -4.45
C ASN A 64 12.89 9.85 -5.69
N GLY A 65 12.08 9.75 -6.75
CA GLY A 65 12.47 9.01 -7.96
C GLY A 65 12.42 7.49 -7.87
N ASN A 66 11.76 6.93 -6.83
CA ASN A 66 11.74 5.49 -6.54
C ASN A 66 13.12 4.92 -6.16
N ASP A 67 13.95 5.69 -5.44
CA ASP A 67 15.26 5.23 -4.98
C ASP A 67 15.41 5.39 -3.44
N PRO A 68 15.62 4.29 -2.68
CA PRO A 68 15.66 2.90 -3.14
C PRO A 68 14.27 2.32 -3.48
N LEU A 69 14.25 1.33 -4.38
CA LEU A 69 13.07 0.51 -4.70
C LEU A 69 13.24 -0.92 -4.18
N ASP A 70 12.25 -1.41 -3.44
CA ASP A 70 12.32 -2.76 -2.85
C ASP A 70 11.01 -3.53 -3.01
N LYS A 71 10.95 -4.37 -4.04
CA LYS A 71 9.83 -5.30 -4.27
C LYS A 71 9.66 -6.29 -3.11
N ALA A 72 10.74 -6.86 -2.60
CA ALA A 72 10.66 -7.87 -1.54
C ALA A 72 10.19 -7.25 -0.22
N GLY A 73 10.68 -6.04 0.09
CA GLY A 73 10.22 -5.22 1.20
C GLY A 73 8.73 -4.88 1.10
N ALA A 74 8.24 -4.50 -0.08
CA ALA A 74 6.82 -4.21 -0.30
C ALA A 74 5.93 -5.42 0.00
N VAL A 75 6.29 -6.61 -0.50
CA VAL A 75 5.56 -7.87 -0.20
C VAL A 75 5.59 -8.16 1.30
N ARG A 76 6.76 -8.03 1.93
CA ARG A 76 6.93 -8.29 3.37
C ARG A 76 5.99 -7.42 4.21
N VAL A 77 5.95 -6.11 3.95
CA VAL A 77 5.06 -5.19 4.66
C VAL A 77 3.59 -5.56 4.45
N LEU A 78 3.18 -5.82 3.21
CA LEU A 78 1.79 -6.21 2.91
C LEU A 78 1.38 -7.50 3.63
N ARG A 79 2.26 -8.52 3.65
CA ARG A 79 1.99 -9.79 4.32
C ARG A 79 1.92 -9.63 5.84
N LEU A 80 2.77 -8.80 6.44
CA LEU A 80 2.69 -8.47 7.87
C LEU A 80 1.35 -7.80 8.21
N VAL A 81 0.97 -6.75 7.46
CA VAL A 81 -0.31 -6.06 7.68
C VAL A 81 -1.50 -7.00 7.51
N LEU A 82 -1.47 -7.88 6.50
CA LEU A 82 -2.54 -8.87 6.29
C LEU A 82 -2.64 -9.89 7.42
N ALA A 83 -1.52 -10.28 8.03
CA ALA A 83 -1.52 -11.17 9.19
C ALA A 83 -2.23 -10.50 10.38
N GLU A 84 -1.87 -9.26 10.71
CA GLU A 84 -2.50 -8.48 11.78
C GLU A 84 -4.00 -8.25 11.54
N LEU A 85 -4.40 -7.94 10.30
CA LEU A 85 -5.81 -7.79 9.92
C LEU A 85 -6.61 -9.13 9.94
N SER A 86 -5.99 -10.26 10.28
CA SER A 86 -6.71 -11.55 10.48
C SER A 86 -7.18 -11.71 11.92
N GLU A 87 -6.44 -11.12 12.84
CA GLU A 87 -6.66 -11.23 14.29
C GLU A 87 -7.80 -10.30 14.75
N GLU A 88 -8.19 -9.33 13.92
CA GLU A 88 -9.48 -8.62 14.04
C GLU A 88 -10.61 -9.42 13.39
N SER A 89 -10.95 -10.54 14.02
CA SER A 89 -12.31 -11.09 14.00
C SER A 89 -13.01 -10.63 15.29
N PRO A 90 -14.25 -10.13 15.25
CA PRO A 90 -14.97 -9.79 16.47
C PRO A 90 -15.13 -11.00 17.41
#